data_AF-A0A359HIT6-F1
#
_entry.id   AF-A0A359HIT6-F1
#
_cell.length_a   1.000
_cell.length_b   1.000
_cell.length_c   1.000
_cell.angle_alpha   90.00
_cell.angle_beta   90.00
_cell.angle_gamma   90.00
#
_symmetry.space_group_name_H-M   'P 1'
#
loop_
_entity.id
_entity.type
_entity.pdbx_description
1 polymer ?
#
loop_
_entity_poly.entity_id
_entity_poly.type
_entity_poly.pdbx_seq_one_letter_code
_entity_poly.pdbx_strand_id
1 'polypeptide(L)'
;MDIQLIKNKYEAALSGLARNTTRVYGYENPVLTEGGIYPGVWLESGPLEGLIYGRFFPVVAKANHEVFFHHQREDGYLPYRVSLENSRDFPLGSSQIQMVVPIAKTALETAEQIGDEAFLEFAYQACVRWDRWLDRHRNTRGTGLCEAFCEYDTGHDNSPRFAGVPKKCPNDDASICPQEGKLPYLAPDLSATVYGGRVALSKMAAHLGKQAEAEMWKESSETLRQRIIQYCYDPEDACFYDVDADNNFIRIRGD
;
A
#
# COMPACT_ATOMS: atom_id res chain seq x y z
N MET A 1 4.39 11.04 -35.82
CA MET A 1 4.04 11.28 -34.41
C MET A 1 3.62 12.73 -34.28
N ASP A 2 2.38 12.99 -33.87
CA ASP A 2 1.85 14.35 -33.78
C ASP A 2 2.33 15.01 -32.47
N ILE A 3 3.37 15.83 -32.58
CA ILE A 3 3.99 16.53 -31.45
C ILE A 3 3.02 17.50 -30.78
N GLN A 4 2.11 18.12 -31.54
CA GLN A 4 1.15 19.06 -30.98
C GLN A 4 0.09 18.32 -30.16
N LEU A 5 -0.38 17.17 -30.65
CA LEU A 5 -1.30 16.32 -29.90
C LEU A 5 -0.68 15.85 -28.57
N ILE A 6 0.59 15.42 -28.57
CA ILE A 6 1.29 15.00 -27.35
C ILE A 6 1.39 16.16 -26.35
N LYS A 7 1.75 17.37 -26.79
CA LYS A 7 1.79 18.56 -25.94
C LYS A 7 0.43 18.87 -25.32
N ASN A 8 -0.62 18.86 -26.14
CA ASN A 8 -1.98 19.13 -25.66
C ASN A 8 -2.44 18.08 -24.62
N LYS A 9 -2.10 16.80 -24.82
CA LYS A 9 -2.40 15.73 -23.86
C LYS A 9 -1.62 15.87 -22.56
N TYR A 10 -0.34 16.25 -22.65
CA TYR A 10 0.51 16.52 -21.51
C TYR A 10 -0.04 17.68 -20.65
N GLU A 11 -0.40 18.80 -21.27
CA GLU A 11 -1.00 19.95 -20.58
C GLU A 11 -2.36 19.60 -19.97
N ALA A 12 -3.20 18.84 -20.68
CA ALA A 12 -4.47 18.37 -20.17
C ALA A 12 -4.30 17.45 -18.95
N ALA A 13 -3.28 16.58 -18.94
CA ALA A 13 -2.95 15.72 -17.81
C ALA A 13 -2.53 16.54 -16.58
N LEU A 14 -1.59 17.48 -16.74
CA LEU A 14 -1.17 18.35 -15.64
C LEU A 14 -2.32 19.20 -15.08
N SER A 15 -3.17 19.72 -15.97
CA SER A 15 -4.37 20.47 -15.58
C SER A 15 -5.37 19.59 -14.83
N GLY A 16 -5.51 18.32 -15.20
CA GLY A 16 -6.31 17.33 -14.47
C GLY A 16 -5.78 17.07 -13.07
N LEU A 17 -4.49 16.77 -12.93
CA LEU A 17 -3.83 16.52 -11.64
C LEU A 17 -3.95 17.74 -10.71
N ALA A 18 -3.78 18.95 -11.24
CA ALA A 18 -3.94 20.18 -10.48
C ALA A 18 -5.39 20.36 -9.96
N ARG A 19 -6.41 20.02 -10.77
CA ARG A 19 -7.82 20.07 -10.34
C ARG A 19 -8.17 19.03 -9.28
N ASN A 20 -7.48 17.89 -9.29
CA ASN A 20 -7.68 16.84 -8.31
C ASN A 20 -6.86 17.03 -7.01
N THR A 21 -6.07 18.10 -6.93
CA THR A 21 -5.32 18.43 -5.72
C THR A 21 -6.21 19.23 -4.77
N THR A 22 -6.60 18.62 -3.65
CA THR A 22 -7.62 19.17 -2.74
C THR A 22 -7.34 18.80 -1.29
N ARG A 23 -8.07 19.40 -0.35
CA ARG A 23 -8.02 19.05 1.07
C ARG A 23 -8.83 17.80 1.39
N VAL A 24 -8.33 17.05 2.36
CA VAL A 24 -8.94 15.84 2.90
C VAL A 24 -9.10 15.99 4.40
N TYR A 25 -9.90 15.10 4.99
CA TYR A 25 -10.25 15.15 6.39
C TYR A 25 -9.01 15.23 7.30
N GLY A 26 -9.01 16.21 8.20
CA GLY A 26 -8.05 16.32 9.30
C GLY A 26 -6.59 16.54 8.91
N TYR A 27 -6.29 16.88 7.64
CA TYR A 27 -4.92 17.13 7.19
C TYR A 27 -4.83 18.47 6.46
N GLU A 28 -3.85 19.30 6.83
CA GLU A 28 -3.78 20.71 6.44
C GLU A 28 -3.36 20.92 4.97
N ASN A 29 -2.40 20.12 4.50
CA ASN A 29 -1.86 20.26 3.16
C ASN A 29 -2.75 19.57 2.12
N PRO A 30 -2.94 20.16 0.93
CA PRO A 30 -3.70 19.51 -0.12
C PRO A 30 -2.95 18.29 -0.65
N VAL A 31 -3.71 17.25 -0.98
CA VAL A 31 -3.23 15.99 -1.55
C VAL A 31 -3.81 15.81 -2.94
N LEU A 32 -3.07 15.12 -3.82
CA LEU A 32 -3.60 14.65 -5.09
C LEU A 32 -4.56 13.48 -4.82
N THR A 33 -5.77 13.59 -5.36
CA THR A 33 -6.80 12.55 -5.32
C THR A 33 -7.00 11.94 -6.72
N GLU A 34 -7.60 10.75 -6.79
CA GLU A 34 -7.97 10.12 -8.07
C GLU A 34 -9.01 10.96 -8.84
N GLY A 35 -9.85 11.69 -8.10
CA GLY A 35 -10.97 12.46 -8.63
C GLY A 35 -12.13 11.58 -9.09
N GLY A 36 -12.98 12.12 -9.97
CA GLY A 36 -14.14 11.40 -10.48
C GLY A 36 -15.10 10.98 -9.36
N ILE A 37 -15.37 9.68 -9.25
CA ILE A 37 -16.30 9.11 -8.27
C ILE A 37 -15.62 8.65 -6.97
N TYR A 38 -14.33 8.92 -6.79
CA TYR A 38 -13.54 8.49 -5.64
C TYR A 38 -13.28 9.69 -4.70
N PRO A 39 -14.17 9.96 -3.73
CA PRO A 39 -14.07 11.12 -2.85
C PRO A 39 -13.04 10.90 -1.73
N GLY A 40 -11.76 11.13 -2.03
CA GLY A 40 -10.67 11.05 -1.06
C GLY A 40 -9.33 10.69 -1.68
N VAL A 41 -8.41 10.26 -0.84
CA VAL A 41 -7.12 9.68 -1.24
C VAL A 41 -7.03 8.26 -0.70
N TRP A 42 -6.59 7.32 -1.55
CA TRP A 42 -6.46 5.90 -1.23
C TRP A 42 -5.00 5.50 -1.04
N LEU A 43 -4.76 4.57 -0.13
CA LEU A 43 -3.41 4.12 0.22
C LEU A 43 -2.74 3.39 -0.95
N GLU A 44 -3.51 2.69 -1.78
CA GLU A 44 -3.00 1.92 -2.93
C GLU A 44 -2.42 2.79 -4.06
N SER A 45 -2.97 3.99 -4.24
CA SER A 45 -2.71 4.86 -5.41
C SER A 45 -2.04 6.17 -5.01
N GLY A 46 -2.56 6.83 -3.97
CA GLY A 46 -2.19 8.18 -3.54
C GLY A 46 -0.68 8.40 -3.39
N PRO A 47 0.06 7.56 -2.64
CA PRO A 47 1.51 7.71 -2.49
C PRO A 47 2.28 7.65 -3.82
N LEU A 48 1.94 6.71 -4.72
CA LEU A 48 2.60 6.56 -6.02
C LEU A 48 2.27 7.72 -6.96
N GLU A 49 0.99 8.09 -7.05
CA GLU A 49 0.54 9.20 -7.90
C GLU A 49 1.16 10.52 -7.43
N GLY A 50 1.17 10.75 -6.11
CA GLY A 50 1.82 11.90 -5.49
C GLY A 50 3.31 11.97 -5.81
N LEU A 51 4.04 10.86 -5.71
CA LEU A 51 5.46 10.78 -6.10
C LEU A 51 5.67 11.21 -7.57
N ILE A 52 4.87 10.68 -8.50
CA ILE A 52 4.98 10.98 -9.93
C ILE A 52 4.69 12.47 -10.18
N TYR A 53 3.62 13.01 -9.58
CA TYR A 53 3.24 14.41 -9.72
C TYR A 53 4.21 15.36 -9.01
N GLY A 54 4.92 14.87 -7.99
CA GLY A 54 5.96 15.56 -7.22
C GLY A 54 7.06 16.19 -8.04
N ARG A 55 7.32 15.68 -9.25
CA ARG A 55 8.27 16.27 -10.21
C ARG A 55 7.88 17.70 -10.62
N PHE A 56 6.61 18.05 -10.48
CA PHE A 56 6.07 19.37 -10.79
C PHE A 56 5.61 20.10 -9.53
N PHE A 57 5.10 19.37 -8.52
CA PHE A 57 4.58 19.93 -7.28
C PHE A 57 5.11 19.13 -6.06
N PRO A 58 6.36 19.37 -5.62
CA PRO A 58 7.02 18.58 -4.56
C PRO A 58 6.24 18.50 -3.24
N VAL A 59 5.53 19.58 -2.89
CA VAL A 59 4.68 19.65 -1.68
C VAL A 59 3.59 18.57 -1.71
N VAL A 60 3.01 18.30 -2.88
CA VAL A 60 1.95 17.29 -3.03
C VAL A 60 2.51 15.88 -2.87
N ALA A 61 3.71 15.59 -3.36
CA ALA A 61 4.33 14.28 -3.16
C ALA A 61 4.50 13.94 -1.68
N LYS A 62 5.02 14.89 -0.90
CA LYS A 62 5.14 14.74 0.55
C LYS A 62 3.76 14.58 1.21
N ALA A 63 2.81 15.46 0.86
CA ALA A 63 1.45 15.45 1.40
C ALA A 63 0.72 14.10 1.17
N ASN A 64 0.87 13.50 -0.01
CA ASN A 64 0.27 12.22 -0.38
C ASN A 64 0.81 11.02 0.40
N HIS A 65 1.91 11.17 1.14
CA HIS A 65 2.40 10.17 2.09
C HIS A 65 2.04 10.56 3.52
N GLU A 66 2.33 11.82 3.90
CA GLU A 66 2.11 12.32 5.25
C GLU A 66 0.65 12.26 5.69
N VAL A 67 -0.31 12.40 4.77
CA VAL A 67 -1.73 12.25 5.10
C VAL A 67 -2.04 10.91 5.77
N PHE A 68 -1.42 9.81 5.31
CA PHE A 68 -1.60 8.49 5.90
C PHE A 68 -0.83 8.34 7.20
N PHE A 69 0.39 8.88 7.26
CA PHE A 69 1.22 8.84 8.48
C PHE A 69 0.62 9.68 9.61
N HIS A 70 -0.01 10.80 9.27
CA HIS A 70 -0.72 11.69 10.19
C HIS A 70 -1.92 10.97 10.83
N HIS A 71 -2.68 10.21 10.03
CA HIS A 71 -3.83 9.43 10.49
C HIS A 71 -3.46 8.01 10.93
N GLN A 72 -2.17 7.69 11.05
CA GLN A 72 -1.75 6.37 11.51
C GLN A 72 -2.20 6.15 12.96
N ARG A 73 -2.87 5.04 13.20
CA ARG A 73 -3.31 4.64 14.55
C ARG A 73 -2.11 4.37 15.44
N GLU A 74 -2.34 4.42 16.76
CA GLU A 74 -1.31 4.12 17.77
C GLU A 74 -0.74 2.69 17.62
N ASP A 75 -1.57 1.73 17.22
CA ASP A 75 -1.15 0.36 16.93
C ASP A 75 -0.36 0.22 15.60
N GLY A 76 -0.27 1.27 14.80
CA GLY A 76 0.50 1.29 13.55
C GLY A 76 -0.31 1.07 12.28
N TYR A 77 -1.63 0.86 12.37
CA TYR A 77 -2.48 0.73 11.17
C TYR A 77 -2.54 2.04 10.38
N LEU A 78 -2.38 1.96 9.06
CA LEU A 78 -2.62 3.04 8.12
C LEU A 78 -4.04 2.90 7.53
N PRO A 79 -4.85 3.97 7.52
CA PRO A 79 -6.17 3.91 6.90
C PRO A 79 -6.04 3.68 5.39
N TYR A 80 -6.87 2.79 4.84
CA TYR A 80 -6.85 2.52 3.39
C TYR A 80 -7.35 3.71 2.57
N ARG A 81 -8.13 4.61 3.19
CA ARG A 81 -8.68 5.83 2.58
C ARG A 81 -8.76 6.95 3.60
N VAL A 82 -8.45 8.16 3.17
CA VAL A 82 -8.83 9.41 3.86
C VAL A 82 -9.83 10.17 2.98
N SER A 83 -11.04 10.38 3.48
CA SER A 83 -12.12 11.02 2.73
C SER A 83 -11.90 12.53 2.57
N LEU A 84 -12.58 13.14 1.60
CA LEU A 84 -12.61 14.61 1.46
C LEU A 84 -13.10 15.29 2.75
N GLU A 85 -12.60 16.50 3.01
CA GLU A 85 -12.84 17.25 4.26
C GLU A 85 -14.33 17.40 4.61
N ASN A 86 -15.21 17.50 3.61
CA ASN A 86 -16.65 17.65 3.77
C ASN A 86 -17.46 16.41 3.32
N SER A 87 -16.83 15.22 3.30
CA SER A 87 -17.54 14.00 2.93
C SER A 87 -18.62 13.64 3.97
N ARG A 88 -19.70 13.01 3.49
CA ARG A 88 -20.73 12.40 4.34
C ARG A 88 -20.37 10.98 4.78
N ASP A 89 -19.31 10.41 4.21
CA ASP A 89 -18.81 9.09 4.54
C ASP A 89 -17.98 9.10 5.84
N PHE A 90 -17.66 7.92 6.35
CA PHE A 90 -16.70 7.79 7.44
C PHE A 90 -15.35 8.41 7.02
N PRO A 91 -14.76 9.28 7.86
CA PRO A 91 -13.62 10.11 7.46
C PRO A 91 -12.36 9.30 7.14
N LEU A 92 -12.17 8.18 7.84
CA LEU A 92 -11.04 7.28 7.69
C LEU A 92 -11.56 5.87 7.41
N GLY A 93 -11.02 5.22 6.39
CA GLY A 93 -11.31 3.83 6.08
C GLY A 93 -10.46 2.89 6.91
N SER A 94 -11.09 1.92 7.59
CA SER A 94 -10.38 0.95 8.45
C SER A 94 -10.68 -0.52 8.16
N SER A 95 -11.50 -0.82 7.15
CA SER A 95 -12.08 -2.14 6.89
C SER A 95 -11.21 -3.11 6.05
N GLN A 96 -10.06 -2.66 5.56
CA GLN A 96 -9.10 -3.44 4.76
C GLN A 96 -7.71 -2.80 4.78
N ILE A 97 -6.67 -3.43 4.22
CA ILE A 97 -5.35 -2.77 4.04
C ILE A 97 -5.17 -2.12 2.67
N GLN A 98 -5.84 -2.60 1.63
CA GLN A 98 -5.80 -2.11 0.25
C GLN A 98 -4.39 -1.71 -0.21
N MET A 99 -3.50 -2.70 -0.34
CA MET A 99 -2.07 -2.50 -0.61
C MET A 99 -1.69 -3.00 -2.01
N VAL A 100 -1.32 -2.06 -2.89
CA VAL A 100 -0.82 -2.35 -4.26
C VAL A 100 0.65 -1.96 -4.43
N VAL A 101 1.07 -0.84 -3.82
CA VAL A 101 2.42 -0.30 -3.93
C VAL A 101 3.04 -0.17 -2.53
N PRO A 102 4.33 -0.51 -2.33
CA PRO A 102 4.93 -0.39 -1.01
C PRO A 102 5.09 1.08 -0.62
N ILE A 103 4.31 1.58 0.34
CA ILE A 103 4.37 2.97 0.78
C ILE A 103 5.77 3.38 1.26
N ALA A 104 6.52 2.47 1.89
CA ALA A 104 7.91 2.75 2.29
C ALA A 104 8.82 3.00 1.08
N LYS A 105 8.56 2.31 -0.04
CA LYS A 105 9.33 2.48 -1.27
C LYS A 105 9.02 3.83 -1.93
N THR A 106 7.76 4.21 -2.04
CA THR A 106 7.38 5.52 -2.61
C THR A 106 7.77 6.67 -1.69
N ALA A 107 7.77 6.48 -0.36
CA ALA A 107 8.23 7.49 0.59
C ALA A 107 9.75 7.71 0.49
N LEU A 108 10.53 6.64 0.38
CA LEU A 108 11.98 6.73 0.13
C LEU A 108 12.26 7.51 -1.16
N GLU A 109 11.63 7.12 -2.28
CA GLU A 109 11.81 7.81 -3.57
C GLU A 109 11.35 9.26 -3.51
N THR A 110 10.29 9.56 -2.75
CA THR A 110 9.82 10.94 -2.54
C THR A 110 10.84 11.75 -1.77
N ALA A 111 11.36 11.23 -0.65
CA ALA A 111 12.37 11.90 0.15
C ALA A 111 13.64 12.20 -0.65
N GLU A 112 14.10 11.23 -1.46
CA GLU A 112 15.21 11.41 -2.39
C GLU A 112 14.90 12.46 -3.48
N GLN A 113 13.70 12.42 -4.07
CA GLN A 113 13.29 13.34 -5.14
C GLN A 113 13.22 14.80 -4.66
N ILE A 114 12.78 15.04 -3.43
CA ILE A 114 12.60 16.39 -2.89
C ILE A 114 13.75 16.84 -1.98
N GLY A 115 14.67 15.94 -1.62
CA GLY A 115 15.81 16.21 -0.75
C GLY A 115 15.43 16.52 0.71
N ASP A 116 14.39 15.86 1.25
CA ASP A 116 13.85 16.13 2.59
C ASP A 116 14.20 15.01 3.59
N GLU A 117 15.29 15.22 4.33
CA GLU A 117 15.79 14.30 5.37
C GLU A 117 14.83 14.16 6.56
N ALA A 118 14.10 15.23 6.92
CA ALA A 118 13.17 15.18 8.02
C ALA A 118 11.94 14.33 7.66
N PHE A 119 11.48 14.43 6.41
CA PHE A 119 10.45 13.55 5.88
C PHE A 119 10.93 12.09 5.82
N LEU A 120 12.19 11.83 5.44
CA LEU A 120 12.75 10.48 5.41
C LEU A 120 12.68 9.79 6.79
N GLU A 121 13.14 10.47 7.85
CA GLU A 121 13.07 9.93 9.22
C GLU A 121 11.61 9.72 9.65
N PHE A 122 10.72 10.69 9.39
CA PHE A 122 9.30 10.56 9.73
C PHE A 122 8.64 9.37 9.02
N ALA A 123 8.87 9.24 7.71
CA ALA A 123 8.37 8.16 6.89
C ALA A 123 8.92 6.81 7.33
N TYR A 124 10.21 6.74 7.70
CA TYR A 124 10.83 5.52 8.21
C TYR A 124 10.10 5.03 9.46
N GLN A 125 9.89 5.91 10.45
CA GLN A 125 9.19 5.53 11.69
C GLN A 125 7.75 5.08 11.44
N ALA A 126 7.02 5.77 10.56
CA ALA A 126 5.64 5.40 10.22
C ALA A 126 5.58 4.04 9.50
N CYS A 127 6.48 3.80 8.54
CA CYS A 127 6.53 2.56 7.79
C CYS A 127 6.98 1.36 8.65
N VAL A 128 7.89 1.57 9.62
CA VAL A 128 8.24 0.53 10.61
C VAL A 128 7.03 0.13 11.45
N ARG A 129 6.21 1.10 11.90
CA ARG A 129 4.97 0.80 12.63
C ARG A 129 3.96 0.05 11.76
N TRP A 130 3.88 0.40 10.48
CA TRP A 130 3.02 -0.29 9.53
C TRP A 130 3.43 -1.75 9.29
N ASP A 131 4.72 -2.01 9.01
CA ASP A 131 5.24 -3.38 8.85
C ASP A 131 4.97 -4.24 10.09
N ARG A 132 5.20 -3.68 11.28
CA ARG A 132 4.89 -4.34 12.56
C ARG A 132 3.40 -4.60 12.76
N TRP A 133 2.52 -3.72 12.28
CA TRP A 133 1.08 -3.95 12.33
C TRP A 133 0.69 -5.11 11.41
N LEU A 134 1.21 -5.13 10.19
CA LEU A 134 1.00 -6.24 9.24
C LEU A 134 1.52 -7.57 9.81
N ASP A 135 2.72 -7.60 10.40
CA ASP A 135 3.26 -8.83 11.00
C ASP A 135 2.40 -9.36 12.16
N ARG A 136 1.78 -8.48 12.94
CA ARG A 136 0.89 -8.90 14.05
C ARG A 136 -0.49 -9.34 13.59
N HIS A 137 -1.06 -8.69 12.58
CA HIS A 137 -2.47 -8.84 12.23
C HIS A 137 -2.71 -9.55 10.90
N ARG A 138 -1.72 -9.65 10.02
CA ARG A 138 -1.78 -10.25 8.68
C ARG A 138 -0.83 -11.43 8.49
N ASN A 139 -0.47 -12.09 9.59
CA ASN A 139 0.36 -13.30 9.62
C ASN A 139 -0.17 -14.26 10.71
N THR A 140 -1.49 -14.46 10.72
CA THR A 140 -2.19 -15.28 11.73
C THR A 140 -1.86 -16.76 11.62
N ARG A 141 -1.47 -17.24 10.43
CA ARG A 141 -0.99 -18.61 10.18
C ARG A 141 0.49 -18.80 10.54
N GLY A 142 1.22 -17.72 10.85
CA GLY A 142 2.64 -17.79 11.24
C GLY A 142 3.59 -18.18 10.10
N THR A 143 3.16 -18.09 8.84
CA THR A 143 3.99 -18.40 7.67
C THR A 143 5.02 -17.32 7.37
N GLY A 144 4.76 -16.10 7.87
CA GLY A 144 5.52 -14.89 7.59
C GLY A 144 5.17 -14.21 6.27
N LEU A 145 4.15 -14.70 5.55
CA LEU A 145 3.56 -14.02 4.40
C LEU A 145 2.47 -13.04 4.86
N CYS A 146 2.17 -12.06 4.02
CA CYS A 146 1.04 -11.16 4.24
C CYS A 146 -0.24 -11.85 3.78
N GLU A 147 -1.22 -11.88 4.68
CA GLU A 147 -2.51 -12.53 4.48
C GLU A 147 -3.57 -11.56 3.96
N ALA A 148 -4.31 -11.98 2.93
CA ALA A 148 -5.56 -11.33 2.53
C ALA A 148 -6.72 -11.90 3.35
N PHE A 149 -7.48 -11.02 4.00
CA PHE A 149 -8.70 -11.38 4.75
C PHE A 149 -9.97 -11.00 4.00
N CYS A 150 -9.87 -10.17 2.96
CA CYS A 150 -11.01 -9.77 2.15
C CYS A 150 -10.56 -9.36 0.74
N GLU A 151 -11.52 -9.26 -0.18
CA GLU A 151 -11.28 -8.87 -1.59
C GLU A 151 -10.56 -7.51 -1.69
N TYR A 152 -10.99 -6.52 -0.91
CA TYR A 152 -10.44 -5.16 -0.98
C TYR A 152 -9.04 -5.02 -0.37
N ASP A 153 -8.48 -6.06 0.25
CA ASP A 153 -7.10 -6.00 0.76
C ASP A 153 -6.08 -5.80 -0.37
N THR A 154 -6.37 -6.29 -1.59
CA THR A 154 -5.45 -6.25 -2.74
C THR A 154 -5.70 -5.08 -3.70
N GLY A 155 -6.83 -4.37 -3.57
CA GLY A 155 -7.25 -3.38 -4.57
C GLY A 155 -7.78 -3.96 -5.89
N HIS A 156 -7.85 -5.29 -6.00
CA HIS A 156 -8.34 -5.99 -7.20
C HIS A 156 -9.84 -6.29 -7.10
N ASP A 157 -10.64 -5.23 -7.12
CA ASP A 157 -12.09 -5.30 -7.04
C ASP A 157 -12.69 -6.23 -8.11
N ASN A 158 -13.56 -7.13 -7.67
CA ASN A 158 -14.24 -8.18 -8.43
C ASN A 158 -13.30 -9.21 -9.07
N SER A 159 -12.04 -9.31 -8.61
CA SER A 159 -11.14 -10.35 -9.10
C SER A 159 -11.69 -11.75 -8.76
N PRO A 160 -11.67 -12.69 -9.72
CA PRO A 160 -12.15 -14.06 -9.49
C PRO A 160 -11.36 -14.82 -8.43
N ARG A 161 -10.17 -14.34 -8.04
CA ARG A 161 -9.39 -14.82 -6.89
C ARG A 161 -10.22 -14.86 -5.61
N PHE A 162 -11.14 -13.90 -5.46
CA PHE A 162 -11.94 -13.70 -4.24
C PHE A 162 -13.42 -14.13 -4.41
N ALA A 163 -13.72 -14.99 -5.38
CA ALA A 163 -15.08 -15.50 -5.56
C ALA A 163 -15.59 -16.19 -4.28
N GLY A 164 -16.66 -15.63 -3.70
CA GLY A 164 -17.25 -16.12 -2.44
C GLY A 164 -16.53 -15.66 -1.16
N VAL A 165 -15.54 -14.79 -1.27
CA VAL A 165 -14.86 -14.12 -0.14
C VAL A 165 -15.55 -12.76 0.13
N PRO A 166 -15.65 -12.33 1.41
CA PRO A 166 -16.21 -11.02 1.72
C PRO A 166 -15.38 -9.87 1.13
N LYS A 167 -16.07 -8.77 0.77
CA LYS A 167 -15.43 -7.59 0.20
C LYS A 167 -14.53 -6.85 1.18
N LYS A 168 -14.96 -6.76 2.44
CA LYS A 168 -14.27 -6.05 3.52
C LYS A 168 -14.24 -6.88 4.80
N CYS A 169 -13.31 -6.56 5.70
CA CYS A 169 -13.24 -7.20 7.02
C CYS A 169 -14.46 -6.82 7.90
N PRO A 170 -14.85 -7.65 8.88
CA PRO A 170 -15.98 -7.38 9.76
C PRO A 170 -15.77 -6.12 10.62
N ASN A 171 -16.87 -5.49 11.03
CA ASN A 171 -16.89 -4.34 11.95
C ASN A 171 -16.03 -3.13 11.51
N ASP A 172 -15.75 -3.03 10.21
CA ASP A 172 -14.83 -2.06 9.64
C ASP A 172 -13.44 -2.09 10.32
N ASP A 173 -12.95 -3.28 10.68
CA ASP A 173 -11.65 -3.48 11.29
C ASP A 173 -10.81 -4.49 10.49
N ALA A 174 -9.80 -3.97 9.81
CA ALA A 174 -8.84 -4.72 9.01
C ALA A 174 -8.08 -5.78 9.82
N SER A 175 -8.04 -5.72 11.16
CA SER A 175 -7.39 -6.76 11.96
C SER A 175 -8.22 -8.04 12.12
N ILE A 176 -9.51 -8.01 11.76
CA ILE A 176 -10.43 -9.13 11.98
C ILE A 176 -10.55 -9.96 10.72
N CYS A 177 -10.04 -11.20 10.75
CA CYS A 177 -10.27 -12.16 9.67
C CYS A 177 -11.73 -12.64 9.69
N PRO A 178 -12.48 -12.55 8.58
CA PRO A 178 -13.78 -13.21 8.47
C PRO A 178 -13.65 -14.72 8.72
N GLN A 179 -14.68 -15.30 9.32
CA GLN A 179 -14.78 -16.77 9.47
C GLN A 179 -15.35 -17.45 8.21
N GLU A 180 -15.75 -16.66 7.23
CA GLU A 180 -16.35 -17.10 5.98
C GLU A 180 -15.27 -17.35 4.92
N GLY A 181 -15.52 -18.29 4.01
CA GLY A 181 -14.53 -18.68 3.01
C GLY A 181 -13.35 -19.43 3.63
N LYS A 182 -12.41 -19.87 2.78
CA LYS A 182 -11.19 -20.54 3.24
C LYS A 182 -10.09 -19.52 3.59
N LEU A 183 -10.48 -18.49 4.34
CA LEU A 183 -9.61 -17.39 4.74
C LEU A 183 -8.79 -17.75 6.00
N PRO A 184 -7.60 -17.15 6.17
CA PRO A 184 -7.00 -16.15 5.29
C PRO A 184 -6.21 -16.77 4.13
N TYR A 185 -6.13 -16.03 3.01
CA TYR A 185 -5.28 -16.40 1.88
C TYR A 185 -3.85 -15.91 2.09
N LEU A 186 -2.85 -16.77 1.85
CA LEU A 186 -1.47 -16.30 1.66
C LEU A 186 -1.42 -15.66 0.27
N ALA A 187 -1.30 -14.33 0.22
CA ALA A 187 -1.39 -13.58 -1.02
C ALA A 187 0.01 -13.18 -1.53
N PRO A 188 0.45 -13.65 -2.71
CA PRO A 188 1.80 -13.39 -3.20
C PRO A 188 2.02 -11.91 -3.54
N ASP A 189 1.01 -11.19 -4.02
CA ASP A 189 1.05 -9.77 -4.35
C ASP A 189 1.15 -8.87 -3.10
N LEU A 190 0.34 -9.13 -2.08
CA LEU A 190 0.47 -8.45 -0.78
C LEU A 190 1.84 -8.73 -0.15
N SER A 191 2.29 -9.98 -0.20
CA SER A 191 3.60 -10.36 0.31
C SER A 191 4.74 -9.72 -0.48
N ALA A 192 4.61 -9.58 -1.80
CA ALA A 192 5.56 -8.86 -2.64
C ALA A 192 5.58 -7.35 -2.30
N THR A 193 4.44 -6.78 -1.95
CA THR A 193 4.35 -5.39 -1.47
C THR A 193 5.09 -5.22 -0.14
N VAL A 194 4.90 -6.13 0.81
CA VAL A 194 5.67 -6.13 2.07
C VAL A 194 7.16 -6.33 1.82
N TYR A 195 7.55 -7.21 0.88
CA TYR A 195 8.95 -7.37 0.46
C TYR A 195 9.55 -6.06 -0.04
N GLY A 196 8.88 -5.38 -0.97
CA GLY A 196 9.32 -4.08 -1.47
C GLY A 196 9.43 -3.03 -0.36
N GLY A 197 8.51 -3.08 0.61
CA GLY A 197 8.52 -2.22 1.80
C GLY A 197 9.75 -2.46 2.68
N ARG A 198 10.07 -3.72 2.99
CA ARG A 198 11.25 -4.09 3.80
C ARG A 198 12.57 -3.77 3.09
N VAL A 199 12.64 -3.95 1.77
CA VAL A 199 13.80 -3.49 0.98
C VAL A 199 13.98 -1.98 1.09
N ALA A 200 12.89 -1.21 1.04
CA ALA A 200 12.96 0.25 1.22
C ALA A 200 13.34 0.63 2.65
N LEU A 201 12.77 -0.01 3.68
CA LEU A 201 13.13 0.21 5.08
C LEU A 201 14.61 -0.07 5.36
N SER A 202 15.19 -1.09 4.72
CA SER A 202 16.63 -1.36 4.80
C SER A 202 17.45 -0.18 4.27
N LYS A 203 17.08 0.38 3.11
CA LYS A 203 17.75 1.54 2.51
C LYS A 203 17.57 2.82 3.34
N MET A 204 16.35 3.09 3.81
CA MET A 204 16.04 4.22 4.68
C MET A 204 16.87 4.14 5.97
N ALA A 205 16.90 2.97 6.63
CA ALA A 205 17.69 2.74 7.83
C ALA A 205 19.19 2.99 7.59
N ALA A 206 19.74 2.49 6.48
CA ALA A 206 21.14 2.70 6.14
C ALA A 206 21.46 4.19 5.92
N HIS A 207 20.59 4.92 5.21
CA HIS A 207 20.71 6.37 4.99
C HIS A 207 20.68 7.15 6.30
N LEU A 208 19.83 6.76 7.24
CA LEU A 208 19.69 7.36 8.56
C LEU A 208 20.78 6.90 9.56
N GLY A 209 21.79 6.16 9.12
CA GLY A 209 22.89 5.67 9.97
C GLY A 209 22.53 4.51 10.90
N LYS A 210 21.34 3.90 10.73
CA LYS A 210 20.80 2.79 11.54
C LYS A 210 21.22 1.43 10.98
N GLN A 211 22.53 1.16 10.92
CA GLN A 211 23.07 -0.01 10.20
C GLN A 211 22.54 -1.38 10.71
N ALA A 212 22.33 -1.52 12.02
CA ALA A 212 21.77 -2.75 12.58
C ALA A 212 20.32 -2.99 12.11
N GLU A 213 19.50 -1.93 12.07
CA GLU A 213 18.12 -2.01 11.54
C GLU A 213 18.15 -2.28 10.04
N ALA A 214 19.10 -1.70 9.30
CA ALA A 214 19.26 -1.91 7.87
C ALA A 214 19.51 -3.38 7.50
N GLU A 215 20.43 -4.06 8.22
CA GLU A 215 20.70 -5.48 7.99
C GLU A 215 19.53 -6.36 8.42
N MET A 216 18.88 -6.06 9.55
CA MET A 216 17.66 -6.77 9.99
C MET A 216 16.56 -6.70 8.91
N TRP A 217 16.31 -5.52 8.34
CA TRP A 217 15.30 -5.36 7.27
C TRP A 217 15.67 -6.12 6.00
N LYS A 218 16.96 -6.15 5.65
CA LYS A 218 17.48 -6.89 4.51
C LYS A 218 17.30 -8.40 4.70
N GLU A 219 17.70 -8.96 5.82
CA GLU A 219 17.51 -10.38 6.16
C GLU A 219 16.02 -10.76 6.18
N SER A 220 15.19 -9.91 6.78
CA SER A 220 13.73 -10.10 6.82
C SER A 220 13.10 -10.08 5.43
N SER A 221 13.55 -9.18 4.54
CA SER A 221 13.09 -9.13 3.15
C SER A 221 13.49 -10.39 2.36
N GLU A 222 14.71 -10.89 2.53
CA GLU A 222 15.17 -12.09 1.85
C GLU A 222 14.43 -13.35 2.34
N THR A 223 14.18 -13.44 3.65
CA THR A 223 13.36 -14.49 4.25
C THR A 223 11.94 -14.49 3.67
N LEU A 224 11.32 -13.31 3.54
CA LEU A 224 10.00 -13.16 2.93
C LEU A 224 10.01 -13.58 1.46
N ARG A 225 11.02 -13.18 0.68
CA ARG A 225 11.17 -13.60 -0.73
C ARG A 225 11.19 -15.12 -0.87
N GLN A 226 11.96 -15.80 -0.01
CA GLN A 226 12.04 -17.27 -0.01
C GLN A 226 10.70 -17.91 0.36
N ARG A 227 9.97 -17.35 1.33
CA ARG A 227 8.63 -17.81 1.73
C ARG A 227 7.60 -17.64 0.62
N ILE A 228 7.63 -16.54 -0.14
CA ILE A 228 6.71 -16.33 -1.27
C ILE A 228 6.90 -17.47 -2.29
N ILE A 229 8.15 -17.81 -2.61
CA ILE A 229 8.46 -18.93 -3.52
C ILE A 229 8.03 -20.27 -2.88
N GLN A 230 8.32 -20.49 -1.60
CA GLN A 230 7.99 -21.74 -0.93
C GLN A 230 6.49 -22.03 -0.91
N TYR A 231 5.67 -21.03 -0.59
CA TYR A 231 4.25 -21.23 -0.36
C TYR A 231 3.40 -20.97 -1.59
N CYS A 232 3.71 -19.96 -2.40
CA CYS A 232 2.79 -19.47 -3.43
C CYS A 232 3.22 -19.83 -4.86
N TYR A 233 4.44 -20.32 -5.09
CA TYR A 233 4.91 -20.67 -6.43
C TYR A 233 4.59 -22.12 -6.77
N ASP A 234 3.97 -22.36 -7.92
CA ASP A 234 3.81 -23.68 -8.49
C ASP A 234 4.87 -23.92 -9.58
N PRO A 235 5.81 -24.88 -9.40
CA PRO A 235 6.79 -25.23 -10.43
C PRO A 235 6.20 -25.96 -11.63
N GLU A 236 5.00 -26.56 -11.56
CA GLU A 236 4.38 -27.28 -12.68
C GLU A 236 4.00 -26.33 -13.82
N ASP A 237 3.51 -25.13 -13.47
CA ASP A 237 3.09 -24.14 -14.46
C ASP A 237 3.78 -22.78 -14.34
N ALA A 238 4.81 -22.70 -13.49
CA ALA A 238 5.66 -21.52 -13.29
C ALA A 238 4.87 -20.25 -12.94
N CYS A 239 3.82 -20.39 -12.13
CA CYS A 239 2.94 -19.30 -11.73
C CYS A 239 2.90 -19.13 -10.20
N PHE A 240 2.51 -17.94 -9.75
CA PHE A 240 2.22 -17.67 -8.34
C PHE A 240 0.71 -17.63 -8.12
N TYR A 241 0.26 -18.24 -7.03
CA TYR A 241 -1.15 -18.32 -6.65
C TYR A 241 -1.35 -17.90 -5.20
N ASP A 242 -2.53 -17.36 -4.90
CA ASP A 242 -2.99 -17.31 -3.51
C ASP A 242 -3.10 -18.73 -2.95
N VAL A 243 -2.87 -18.90 -1.64
CA VAL A 243 -2.99 -20.18 -0.95
C VAL A 243 -4.04 -20.09 0.13
N ASP A 244 -5.09 -20.91 0.03
CA ASP A 244 -6.18 -20.93 1.00
C ASP A 244 -5.76 -21.47 2.38
N ALA A 245 -6.64 -21.37 3.38
CA ALA A 245 -6.40 -21.86 4.74
C ALA A 245 -6.17 -23.38 4.83
N ASP A 246 -6.64 -24.14 3.84
CA ASP A 246 -6.44 -25.58 3.71
C ASP A 246 -5.12 -25.94 2.98
N ASN A 247 -4.33 -24.94 2.58
CA ASN A 247 -3.10 -25.05 1.80
C ASN A 247 -3.31 -25.47 0.33
N ASN A 248 -4.47 -25.17 -0.26
CA ASN A 248 -4.69 -25.34 -1.69
C ASN A 248 -4.41 -24.04 -2.45
N PHE A 249 -3.86 -24.16 -3.65
CA PHE A 249 -3.76 -23.03 -4.57
C PHE A 249 -5.13 -22.58 -5.05
N ILE A 250 -5.38 -21.28 -4.99
CA ILE A 250 -6.45 -20.62 -5.73
C ILE A 250 -5.97 -20.46 -7.17
N ARG A 251 -6.35 -21.42 -8.04
CA ARG A 251 -5.86 -21.57 -9.42
C ARG A 251 -6.45 -20.53 -10.39
N ILE A 252 -6.27 -19.24 -10.08
CA ILE A 252 -6.62 -18.11 -10.92
C ILE A 252 -5.32 -17.42 -11.34
N ARG A 253 -5.08 -17.31 -12.66
CA ARG A 253 -3.89 -16.65 -13.21
C ARG A 253 -4.22 -15.21 -13.56
N GLY A 254 -3.53 -14.27 -12.91
CA GLY A 254 -3.69 -12.84 -13.15
C GLY A 254 -4.80 -12.19 -12.32
N ASP A 255 -5.02 -10.92 -12.63
CA ASP A 255 -5.91 -9.99 -11.92
C ASP A 255 -7.33 -10.05 -12.50
#